data_AF-A0A443YHN5-F1
#
_entry.id   AF-A0A443YHN5-F1
#
_cell.length_a   1.000
_cell.length_b   1.000
_cell.length_c   1.000
_cell.angle_alpha   90.00
_cell.angle_beta   90.00
_cell.angle_gamma   90.00
#
_symmetry.space_group_name_H-M   'P 1'
#
loop_
_entity.id
_entity.type
_entity.pdbx_description
1 polymer ?
#
loop_
_entity_poly.entity_id
_entity_poly.type
_entity_poly.pdbx_seq_one_letter_code
_entity_poly.pdbx_strand_id
1 'polypeptide(L)'
;MDTALTEELTMFLDTWSTDPNRTKPCFLAFKEHLESLDGVLFNFIARPGITYSLRVAHANQQKRGLFAMVDIIDDDPADRWLSVCFYNELVDDPKGLGDEVPGGLLGEDAKCFDLYESDDSKMEYIKDRLCAACEAASREH
;
A
#
# COMPACT_ATOMS: atom_id res chain seq x y z
N MET A 1 -13.99 11.77 -0.23
CA MET A 1 -12.53 11.74 -0.39
C MET A 1 -11.99 13.12 -0.21
N ASP A 2 -10.87 13.25 0.48
CA ASP A 2 -10.16 14.52 0.60
C ASP A 2 -9.72 14.98 -0.80
N THR A 3 -10.10 16.19 -1.20
CA THR A 3 -9.79 16.74 -2.52
C THR A 3 -8.28 16.86 -2.73
N ALA A 4 -7.53 17.20 -1.68
CA ALA A 4 -6.07 17.38 -1.76
C ALA A 4 -5.32 16.07 -2.04
N LEU A 5 -5.74 14.96 -1.40
CA LEU A 5 -5.24 13.61 -1.68
C LEU A 5 -5.40 13.28 -3.17
N THR A 6 -6.58 13.58 -3.72
CA THR A 6 -6.94 13.24 -5.09
C THR A 6 -6.11 14.06 -6.08
N GLU A 7 -5.86 15.34 -5.80
CA GLU A 7 -5.05 16.22 -6.64
C GLU A 7 -3.57 15.81 -6.68
N GLU A 8 -2.93 15.62 -5.52
CA GLU A 8 -1.49 15.26 -5.46
C GLU A 8 -1.21 13.91 -6.11
N LEU A 9 -2.06 12.91 -5.84
CA LEU A 9 -1.96 11.60 -6.47
C LEU A 9 -2.17 11.69 -7.99
N THR A 10 -3.17 12.44 -8.44
CA THR A 10 -3.44 12.61 -9.88
C THR A 10 -2.25 13.26 -10.58
N MET A 11 -1.69 14.33 -10.00
CA MET A 11 -0.50 14.99 -10.53
C MET A 11 0.68 14.01 -10.67
N PHE A 12 0.94 13.20 -9.64
CA PHE A 12 1.99 12.18 -9.72
C PHE A 12 1.70 11.16 -10.83
N LEU A 13 0.48 10.61 -10.89
CA LEU A 13 0.09 9.62 -11.90
C LEU A 13 0.25 10.17 -13.33
N ASP A 14 -0.03 11.46 -13.55
CA ASP A 14 0.14 12.10 -14.86
C ASP A 14 1.62 12.22 -15.28
N THR A 15 2.55 12.31 -14.31
CA THR A 15 4.00 12.30 -14.60
C THR A 15 4.54 10.91 -14.92
N TRP A 16 3.88 9.85 -14.43
CA TRP A 16 4.30 8.47 -14.63
C TRP A 16 3.91 7.97 -16.02
N SER A 17 4.82 8.18 -16.97
CA SER A 17 4.65 7.88 -18.40
C SER A 17 5.39 6.62 -18.88
N THR A 18 6.51 6.27 -18.25
CA THR A 18 7.28 5.04 -18.52
C THR A 18 6.97 3.99 -17.45
N ASP A 19 6.46 2.83 -17.87
CA ASP A 19 6.06 1.75 -16.96
C ASP A 19 6.22 0.37 -17.63
N PRO A 20 7.47 -0.08 -17.87
CA PRO A 20 7.74 -1.34 -18.57
C PRO A 20 7.17 -2.56 -17.82
N ASN A 21 7.13 -2.49 -16.49
CA ASN A 21 6.71 -3.60 -15.62
C ASN A 21 5.22 -3.59 -15.29
N ARG A 22 4.45 -2.63 -15.85
CA ARG A 22 3.03 -2.45 -15.60
C ARG A 22 2.73 -2.27 -14.10
N THR A 23 3.59 -1.56 -13.39
CA THR A 23 3.48 -1.29 -11.95
C THR A 23 2.36 -0.28 -11.66
N LYS A 24 2.17 0.74 -12.52
CA LYS A 24 1.11 1.75 -12.36
C LYS A 24 -0.30 1.15 -12.31
N PRO A 25 -0.73 0.26 -13.24
CA PRO A 25 -2.03 -0.39 -13.12
C PRO A 25 -2.13 -1.31 -11.91
N CYS A 26 -1.03 -1.91 -11.42
CA CYS A 26 -1.06 -2.68 -10.18
C CYS A 26 -1.39 -1.81 -8.96
N PHE A 27 -0.74 -0.65 -8.86
CA PHE A 27 -1.04 0.33 -7.81
C PHE A 27 -2.50 0.79 -7.85
N LEU A 28 -3.00 1.12 -9.05
CA LEU A 28 -4.39 1.54 -9.23
C LEU A 28 -5.37 0.43 -8.82
N ALA A 29 -5.05 -0.84 -9.12
CA ALA A 29 -5.88 -1.97 -8.73
C ALA A 29 -5.88 -2.23 -7.21
N PHE A 30 -4.77 -1.97 -6.50
CA PHE A 30 -4.76 -2.02 -5.04
C PHE A 30 -5.55 -0.86 -4.43
N LYS A 31 -5.39 0.35 -4.97
CA LYS A 31 -6.14 1.52 -4.54
C LYS A 31 -7.65 1.31 -4.73
N GLU A 32 -8.08 0.90 -5.92
CA GLU A 32 -9.50 0.63 -6.21
C GLU A 32 -10.07 -0.45 -5.29
N HIS A 33 -9.30 -1.52 -5.04
CA HIS A 33 -9.71 -2.57 -4.11
C HIS A 33 -9.89 -2.02 -2.68
N LEU A 34 -8.96 -1.22 -2.18
CA LEU A 34 -9.07 -0.58 -0.86
C LEU A 34 -10.24 0.40 -0.79
N GLU A 35 -10.54 1.13 -1.87
CA GLU A 35 -11.70 2.03 -1.96
C GLU A 35 -13.04 1.30 -1.91
N SER A 36 -13.04 -0.01 -2.22
CA SER A 36 -14.23 -0.86 -2.09
C SER A 36 -14.47 -1.36 -0.67
N LEU A 37 -13.51 -1.18 0.25
CA LEU A 37 -13.62 -1.60 1.65
C LEU A 37 -14.28 -0.52 2.50
N ASP A 38 -15.17 -0.93 3.39
CA ASP A 38 -15.89 -0.02 4.28
C ASP A 38 -14.97 0.58 5.36
N GLY A 39 -15.21 1.86 5.69
CA GLY A 39 -14.53 2.53 6.80
C GLY A 39 -13.06 2.88 6.54
N VAL A 40 -12.56 2.74 5.32
CA VAL A 40 -11.18 3.06 4.97
C VAL A 40 -10.96 4.56 4.77
N LEU A 41 -9.85 5.05 5.33
CA LEU A 41 -9.35 6.41 5.21
C LEU A 41 -7.98 6.38 4.53
N PHE A 42 -7.74 7.34 3.65
CA PHE A 42 -6.51 7.44 2.87
C PHE A 42 -5.72 8.69 3.22
N ASN A 43 -4.39 8.54 3.23
CA ASN A 43 -3.44 9.65 3.27
C ASN A 43 -2.31 9.37 2.27
N PHE A 44 -1.95 10.35 1.45
CA PHE A 44 -0.92 10.21 0.44
C PHE A 44 0.27 11.07 0.83
N ILE A 45 1.48 10.53 0.71
CA ILE A 45 2.71 11.25 1.04
C ILE A 45 3.69 11.06 -0.11
N ALA A 46 3.93 12.14 -0.86
CA ALA A 46 4.93 12.17 -1.90
C ALA A 46 6.32 12.51 -1.35
N ARG A 47 7.32 11.68 -1.68
CA ARG A 47 8.75 11.97 -1.52
C ARG A 47 9.44 11.64 -2.85
N PRO A 48 9.41 12.54 -3.84
CA PRO A 48 10.00 12.30 -5.16
C PRO A 48 11.47 11.85 -5.07
N GLY A 49 11.84 10.84 -5.87
CA GLY A 49 13.16 10.20 -5.83
C GLY A 49 13.38 9.23 -4.67
N ILE A 50 12.34 8.98 -3.87
CA ILE A 50 12.38 8.03 -2.75
C ILE A 50 11.15 7.11 -2.82
N THR A 51 9.97 7.65 -2.52
CA THR A 51 8.72 6.88 -2.37
C THR A 51 7.49 7.76 -2.51
N TYR A 52 6.42 7.21 -3.08
CA TYR A 52 5.07 7.77 -3.00
C TYR A 52 4.20 6.80 -2.21
N SER A 53 3.83 7.21 -0.99
CA SER A 53 3.17 6.33 -0.03
C SER A 53 1.67 6.57 0.00
N LEU A 54 0.87 5.57 -0.35
CA LEU A 54 -0.56 5.54 -0.03
C LEU A 54 -0.75 4.82 1.32
N ARG A 55 -0.99 5.59 2.37
CA ARG A 55 -1.25 5.10 3.72
C ARG A 55 -2.74 4.89 3.91
N VAL A 56 -3.09 3.77 4.52
CA VAL A 56 -4.46 3.27 4.61
C VAL A 56 -4.79 2.99 6.07
N ALA A 57 -5.81 3.66 6.60
CA ALA A 57 -6.29 3.46 7.96
C ALA A 57 -7.76 3.02 7.95
N HIS A 58 -8.22 2.39 9.02
CA HIS A 58 -9.64 2.18 9.25
C HIS A 58 -10.14 3.23 10.25
N ALA A 59 -11.36 3.76 10.06
CA ALA A 59 -11.93 4.83 10.89
C ALA A 59 -12.07 4.47 12.38
N ASN A 60 -12.14 3.16 12.70
CA ASN A 60 -12.17 2.67 14.08
C ASN A 60 -10.78 2.57 14.74
N GLN A 61 -9.68 2.60 13.99
CA GLN A 61 -8.34 2.51 14.59
C GLN A 61 -8.09 3.69 15.53
N GLN A 62 -7.63 3.38 16.74
CA GLN A 62 -7.28 4.38 17.75
C GLN A 62 -5.77 4.42 18.05
N LYS A 63 -5.08 3.28 17.91
CA LYS A 63 -3.68 3.14 18.32
C LYS A 63 -2.70 3.54 17.23
N ARG A 64 -2.91 3.02 16.02
CA ARG A 64 -2.02 3.22 14.87
C ARG A 64 -2.70 4.11 13.83
N GLY A 65 -1.89 4.90 13.13
CA GLY A 65 -2.37 5.83 12.11
C GLY A 65 -2.66 5.19 10.74
N LEU A 66 -2.44 3.88 10.59
CA LEU A 66 -2.68 3.08 9.40
C LEU A 66 -2.73 1.59 9.77
N PHE A 67 -3.24 0.73 8.87
CA PHE A 67 -3.11 -0.73 8.92
C PHE A 67 -2.28 -1.28 7.75
N ALA A 68 -2.21 -0.53 6.64
CA ALA A 68 -1.42 -0.87 5.47
C ALA A 68 -0.80 0.38 4.83
N MET A 69 0.30 0.19 4.13
CA MET A 69 0.97 1.21 3.32
C MET A 69 1.33 0.60 1.97
N VAL A 70 0.78 1.16 0.89
CA VAL A 70 1.14 0.82 -0.49
C VAL A 70 2.12 1.87 -0.98
N ASP A 71 3.40 1.53 -0.95
CA ASP A 71 4.47 2.38 -1.43
C ASP A 71 4.74 2.10 -2.91
N ILE A 72 4.85 3.17 -3.67
CA ILE A 72 5.52 3.17 -4.96
C ILE A 72 6.96 3.59 -4.70
N ILE A 73 7.91 2.69 -4.92
CA ILE A 73 9.32 2.97 -4.77
C ILE A 73 9.80 3.70 -6.03
N ASP A 74 10.45 4.85 -5.83
CA ASP A 74 10.83 5.81 -6.87
C ASP A 74 12.35 6.06 -6.87
N ASP A 75 13.13 5.04 -6.52
CA ASP A 75 14.60 5.07 -6.58
C ASP A 75 15.12 5.09 -8.03
N ASP A 76 14.43 4.40 -8.94
CA ASP A 76 14.53 4.61 -10.39
C ASP A 76 13.15 4.97 -11.00
N PRO A 77 12.91 6.24 -11.37
CA PRO A 77 11.67 6.68 -12.03
C PRO A 77 11.30 5.94 -13.33
N ALA A 78 12.25 5.24 -13.97
CA ALA A 78 12.01 4.43 -15.16
C ALA A 78 11.65 2.97 -14.85
N ASP A 79 11.88 2.51 -13.62
CA ASP A 79 11.75 1.12 -13.18
C ASP A 79 11.09 1.02 -11.78
N ARG A 80 10.02 1.79 -11.57
CA ARG A 80 9.29 1.81 -10.30
C ARG A 80 8.67 0.45 -9.98
N TRP A 81 8.67 0.11 -8.70
CA TRP A 81 8.07 -1.09 -8.14
C TRP A 81 7.20 -0.77 -6.90
N LEU A 82 6.41 -1.73 -6.43
CA LEU A 82 5.55 -1.53 -5.26
C LEU A 82 6.06 -2.30 -4.04
N SER A 83 5.95 -1.71 -2.86
CA SER A 83 6.06 -2.44 -1.60
C SER A 83 4.77 -2.23 -0.80
N VAL A 84 4.08 -3.33 -0.48
CA VAL A 84 2.86 -3.28 0.35
C VAL A 84 3.18 -3.78 1.74
N CYS A 85 3.25 -2.88 2.69
CA CYS A 85 3.64 -3.18 4.06
C CYS A 85 2.45 -3.14 5.02
N PHE A 86 2.49 -4.06 5.98
CA PHE A 86 1.54 -4.18 7.08
C PHE A 86 2.31 -4.29 8.39
N TYR A 87 1.66 -3.94 9.52
CA TYR A 87 2.18 -4.33 10.82
C TYR A 87 2.10 -5.85 10.95
N ASN A 88 3.16 -6.50 11.45
CA ASN A 88 3.22 -7.97 11.58
C ASN A 88 2.01 -8.57 12.33
N GLU A 89 1.41 -7.84 13.26
CA GLU A 89 0.26 -8.29 14.05
C GLU A 89 -1.08 -8.20 13.30
N LEU A 90 -1.15 -7.43 12.21
CA LEU A 90 -2.39 -7.16 11.47
C LEU A 90 -2.52 -7.99 10.20
N VAL A 91 -1.48 -8.75 9.83
CA VAL A 91 -1.50 -9.58 8.63
C VAL A 91 -0.94 -10.96 8.91
N ASP A 92 -1.55 -11.97 8.32
CA ASP A 92 -1.01 -13.32 8.24
C ASP A 92 -0.36 -13.55 6.88
N ASP A 93 0.70 -14.35 6.84
CA ASP A 93 1.37 -14.73 5.58
C ASP A 93 1.52 -16.26 5.47
N PRO A 94 0.42 -16.99 5.25
CA PRO A 94 0.44 -18.45 5.16
C PRO A 94 1.27 -18.98 3.99
N LYS A 95 1.46 -18.20 2.92
CA LYS A 95 2.30 -18.58 1.78
C LYS A 95 3.77 -18.18 1.94
N GLY A 96 4.12 -17.42 2.99
CA GLY A 96 5.49 -16.95 3.21
C GLY A 96 6.02 -16.07 2.07
N LEU A 97 5.16 -15.26 1.45
CA LEU A 97 5.51 -14.41 0.31
C LEU A 97 5.97 -12.99 0.72
N GLY A 98 5.82 -12.64 1.99
CA GLY A 98 6.19 -11.34 2.53
C GLY A 98 7.46 -11.42 3.35
N ASP A 99 8.27 -10.38 3.25
CA ASP A 99 9.51 -10.24 3.98
C ASP A 99 9.27 -9.59 5.34
N GLU A 100 9.98 -10.08 6.36
CA GLU A 100 10.00 -9.44 7.68
C GLU A 100 10.98 -8.28 7.68
N VAL A 101 10.47 -7.09 7.96
CA VAL A 101 11.25 -5.85 7.95
C VAL A 101 11.17 -5.22 9.34
N PRO A 102 12.18 -5.44 10.21
CA PRO A 102 12.23 -4.83 11.53
C PRO A 102 12.21 -3.30 11.45
N GLY A 103 11.31 -2.67 12.21
CA GLY A 103 11.08 -1.21 12.14
C GLY A 103 10.60 -0.68 10.77
N GLY A 104 10.19 -1.56 9.86
CA GLY A 104 9.87 -1.23 8.47
C GLY A 104 8.62 -0.38 8.26
N LEU A 105 7.73 -0.29 9.26
CA LEU A 105 6.50 0.48 9.16
C LEU A 105 6.40 1.48 10.32
N LEU A 106 6.78 2.72 10.04
CA LEU A 106 6.78 3.82 11.02
C LEU A 106 7.56 3.49 12.31
N GLY A 107 8.62 2.69 12.21
CA GLY A 107 9.46 2.29 13.35
C GLY A 107 8.99 1.03 14.08
N GLU A 108 7.90 0.39 13.63
CA GLU A 108 7.47 -0.92 14.11
C GLU A 108 7.75 -2.02 13.06
N ASP A 109 7.81 -3.27 13.52
CA ASP A 109 8.08 -4.42 12.68
C ASP A 109 6.96 -4.67 11.67
N ALA A 110 7.36 -4.90 10.43
CA ALA A 110 6.47 -4.98 9.30
C ALA A 110 6.61 -6.31 8.55
N LYS A 111 5.52 -6.67 7.86
CA LYS A 111 5.52 -7.66 6.79
C LYS A 111 5.30 -6.89 5.48
N CYS A 112 6.27 -6.95 4.57
CA CYS A 112 6.23 -6.23 3.30
C CYS A 112 6.17 -7.18 2.12
N PHE A 113 5.34 -6.87 1.14
CA PHE A 113 5.16 -7.65 -0.07
C PHE A 113 5.59 -6.81 -1.28
N ASP A 114 6.72 -7.17 -1.87
CA ASP A 114 7.31 -6.42 -2.98
C ASP A 114 6.81 -6.93 -4.34
N LEU A 115 6.40 -6.03 -5.22
CA LEU A 115 5.91 -6.32 -6.57
C LEU A 115 6.73 -5.52 -7.58
N TYR A 116 7.74 -6.17 -8.16
CA TYR A 116 8.63 -5.57 -9.16
C TYR A 116 7.99 -5.46 -10.55
N GLU A 117 7.06 -6.37 -10.86
CA GLU A 117 6.29 -6.38 -12.10
C GLU A 117 4.89 -6.92 -11.87
N SER A 118 3.98 -6.66 -12.81
CA SER A 118 2.61 -7.15 -12.76
C SER A 118 2.57 -8.67 -12.70
N ASP A 119 2.08 -9.18 -11.57
CA ASP A 119 1.86 -10.61 -11.29
C ASP A 119 0.46 -10.79 -10.70
N ASP A 120 -0.45 -11.33 -11.49
CA ASP A 120 -1.85 -11.50 -11.11
C ASP A 120 -2.02 -12.33 -9.82
N SER A 121 -1.20 -13.39 -9.65
CA SER A 121 -1.31 -14.28 -8.49
C SER A 121 -0.80 -13.61 -7.22
N LYS A 122 0.30 -12.85 -7.33
CA LYS A 122 0.83 -12.08 -6.19
C LYS A 122 -0.09 -10.92 -5.86
N MET A 123 -0.67 -10.25 -6.85
CA MET A 123 -1.65 -9.19 -6.65
C MET A 123 -2.92 -9.67 -5.95
N GLU A 124 -3.49 -10.81 -6.38
CA GLU A 124 -4.65 -11.40 -5.71
C GLU A 124 -4.34 -11.71 -4.24
N TYR A 125 -3.17 -12.30 -3.98
CA TYR A 125 -2.74 -12.58 -2.63
C TYR A 125 -2.57 -11.32 -1.76
N ILE A 126 -1.95 -10.27 -2.29
CA ILE A 126 -1.80 -9.00 -1.58
C ILE A 126 -3.17 -8.37 -1.29
N LYS A 127 -4.15 -8.47 -2.21
CA LYS A 127 -5.52 -8.02 -1.96
C LYS A 127 -6.17 -8.79 -0.82
N ASP A 128 -6.01 -10.10 -0.75
CA ASP A 128 -6.49 -10.89 0.38
C ASP A 128 -5.88 -10.42 1.72
N ARG A 129 -4.59 -10.04 1.70
CA ARG A 129 -3.92 -9.49 2.89
C ARG A 129 -4.45 -8.10 3.27
N LEU A 130 -4.76 -7.25 2.29
CA LEU A 130 -5.40 -5.94 2.50
C LEU A 130 -6.79 -6.10 3.15
N CYS A 131 -7.60 -7.05 2.68
CA CYS A 131 -8.88 -7.38 3.32
C CYS A 131 -8.70 -7.81 4.78
N ALA A 132 -7.82 -8.79 5.03
CA ALA A 132 -7.60 -9.31 6.37
C ALA A 132 -7.12 -8.22 7.35
N ALA A 133 -6.19 -7.37 6.91
CA ALA A 133 -5.67 -6.26 7.72
C ALA A 133 -6.74 -5.19 7.99
N CYS A 134 -7.59 -4.87 7.00
CA CYS A 134 -8.71 -3.95 7.17
C CYS A 134 -9.72 -4.50 8.20
N GLU A 135 -10.06 -5.78 8.14
CA GLU A 135 -10.93 -6.43 9.12
C GLU A 135 -10.32 -6.45 10.53
N ALA A 136 -9.01 -6.67 10.65
CA ALA A 136 -8.32 -6.59 11.93
C ALA A 136 -8.37 -5.18 12.51
N ALA A 137 -8.11 -4.17 11.68
CA ALA A 137 -8.16 -2.77 12.02
C ALA A 137 -9.58 -2.29 12.39
N SER A 138 -10.63 -2.86 11.82
CA SER A 138 -12.01 -2.49 12.15
C SER A 138 -12.46 -2.92 13.55
N ARG A 139 -11.77 -3.91 14.13
CA ARG A 139 -12.03 -4.45 15.47
C ARG A 139 -11.24 -3.76 16.58
N GLU A 140 -10.32 -2.86 16.26
CA GLU A 140 -9.69 -2.02 17.29
C GLU A 140 -10.74 -1.06 17.88
N HIS A 141 -10.93 -1.14 19.20
CA HIS A 141 -11.77 -0.24 20.00
C HIS A 141 -10.93 0.34 21.14
#